data_AF-A0A7K1GCF2-F1
#
_entry.id   AF-A0A7K1GCF2-F1
#
_cell.length_a   1.000
_cell.length_b   1.000
_cell.length_c   1.000
_cell.angle_alpha   90.00
_cell.angle_beta   90.00
_cell.angle_gamma   90.00
#
_symmetry.space_group_name_H-M   'P 1'
#
loop_
_entity.id
_entity.type
_entity.pdbx_description
1 polymer ?
#
loop_
_entity_poly.entity_id
_entity_poly.type
_entity_poly.pdbx_seq_one_letter_code
_entity_poly.pdbx_strand_id
1 'polypeptide(L)'
;MKIKDSSKKIIKSYNWFGISFYEKKRISESPLQLDFEPVHCEDIGLYVIGKYPRLKYSSLPYEENFNWQHQAIATIRLTILNLINNGDVEIIKVKNKTSYLYKTFPSEDTDYYFKVSDLQLDKDWFSQLVYKTINEVNRSKHPNLFKYVRAILDKIVYSQSTYRKPARAFIIQILRKYTKTHSWIQLDTKSRFLGLLENNSLKVAEIYIPRINMQHQSLTNLDNTLIRNHKDYSHFCKSLHYEIKRDFKRRQPKSN
;
A
#
# COMPACT_ATOMS: atom_id res chain seq x y z
N MET A 1 -13.05 -22.00 17.99
CA MET A 1 -12.74 -20.57 18.23
C MET A 1 -14.06 -19.80 18.24
N LYS A 2 -14.53 -19.30 19.40
CA LYS A 2 -15.83 -18.64 19.51
C LYS A 2 -15.79 -17.31 18.75
N ILE A 3 -16.61 -17.19 17.70
CA ILE A 3 -16.91 -15.91 17.04
C ILE A 3 -17.49 -15.01 18.13
N LYS A 4 -16.71 -14.02 18.58
CA LYS A 4 -17.25 -12.95 19.44
C LYS A 4 -18.27 -12.20 18.59
N ASP A 5 -19.55 -12.44 18.85
CA ASP A 5 -20.68 -11.65 18.36
C ASP A 5 -20.68 -10.29 19.09
N SER A 6 -19.59 -9.54 18.94
CA SER A 6 -19.40 -8.26 19.61
C SER A 6 -20.03 -7.16 18.77
N SER A 7 -21.35 -7.05 18.92
CA SER A 7 -22.16 -5.84 18.76
C SER A 7 -22.23 -5.23 17.35
N LYS A 8 -23.47 -5.08 16.85
CA LYS A 8 -23.86 -4.19 15.75
C LYS A 8 -23.51 -2.73 16.10
N LYS A 9 -22.23 -2.38 16.04
CA LYS A 9 -21.73 -1.08 16.46
C LYS A 9 -22.00 -0.06 15.36
N ILE A 10 -22.71 1.02 15.69
CA ILE A 10 -22.89 2.14 14.78
C ILE A 10 -21.51 2.81 14.60
N ILE A 11 -21.04 2.80 13.35
CA ILE A 11 -19.79 3.44 12.94
C ILE A 11 -20.05 4.92 12.70
N LYS A 12 -21.17 5.25 12.03
CA LYS A 12 -21.58 6.61 11.68
C LYS A 12 -23.09 6.65 11.49
N SER A 13 -23.73 7.72 11.94
CA SER A 13 -25.17 7.96 11.71
C SER A 13 -25.43 9.45 11.48
N TYR A 14 -26.44 9.77 10.68
CA TYR A 14 -26.95 11.12 10.51
C TYR A 14 -28.46 11.10 10.65
N ASN A 15 -28.94 11.78 11.69
CA ASN A 15 -30.35 11.90 12.02
C ASN A 15 -30.73 13.38 12.00
N TRP A 16 -31.88 13.71 11.40
CA TRP A 16 -32.42 15.07 11.42
C TRP A 16 -33.88 14.99 11.87
N PHE A 17 -34.23 15.68 12.96
CA PHE A 17 -35.55 15.62 13.60
C PHE A 17 -36.06 14.18 13.89
N GLY A 18 -35.19 13.30 14.39
CA GLY A 18 -35.54 11.90 14.69
C GLY A 18 -35.59 10.98 13.47
N ILE A 19 -35.45 11.52 12.25
CA ILE A 19 -35.43 10.77 11.00
C ILE A 19 -34.00 10.33 10.67
N SER A 20 -33.78 9.03 10.52
CA SER A 20 -32.49 8.45 10.13
C SER A 20 -32.30 8.50 8.61
N PHE A 21 -31.47 9.44 8.14
CA PHE A 21 -31.13 9.58 6.72
C PHE A 21 -29.97 8.67 6.31
N TYR A 22 -29.05 8.40 7.23
CA TYR A 22 -27.87 7.58 6.98
C TYR A 22 -27.46 6.84 8.25
N GLU A 23 -27.19 5.55 8.12
CA GLU A 23 -26.63 4.74 9.20
C GLU A 23 -25.63 3.74 8.60
N LYS A 24 -24.39 3.74 9.11
CA LYS A 24 -23.38 2.72 8.83
C LYS A 24 -23.09 1.91 10.09
N LYS A 25 -23.35 0.61 10.04
CA LYS A 25 -23.14 -0.34 11.13
C LYS A 25 -22.12 -1.38 10.75
N ARG A 26 -21.28 -1.78 11.71
CA ARG A 26 -20.43 -2.96 11.56
C ARG A 26 -21.24 -4.21 11.86
N ILE A 27 -21.27 -5.15 10.92
CA ILE A 27 -22.00 -6.42 11.07
C ILE A 27 -21.06 -7.50 11.61
N SER A 28 -19.86 -7.58 11.05
CA SER A 28 -18.89 -8.61 11.42
C SER A 28 -17.46 -8.13 11.24
N GLU A 29 -16.57 -8.72 12.03
CA GLU A 29 -15.12 -8.64 11.90
C GLU A 29 -14.54 -10.04 11.93
N SER A 30 -13.64 -10.35 11.01
CA SER A 30 -12.97 -11.65 10.95
C SER A 30 -11.54 -11.47 10.47
N PRO A 31 -10.54 -12.04 11.15
CA PRO A 31 -9.18 -12.07 10.61
C PRO A 31 -9.15 -12.90 9.33
N LEU A 32 -8.38 -12.47 8.33
CA LEU A 32 -8.02 -13.31 7.20
C LEU A 32 -7.00 -14.34 7.70
N GLN A 33 -7.40 -15.60 7.70
CA GLN A 33 -6.50 -16.71 7.95
C GLN A 33 -5.76 -17.03 6.65
N LEU A 34 -4.45 -16.85 6.64
CA LEU A 34 -3.60 -17.11 5.50
C LEU A 34 -2.60 -18.17 5.92
N ASP A 35 -2.63 -19.32 5.25
CA ASP A 35 -1.69 -20.41 5.49
C ASP A 35 -0.62 -20.39 4.39
N PHE A 36 0.62 -20.12 4.78
CA PHE A 36 1.77 -20.13 3.88
C PHE A 36 3.08 -20.34 4.64
N GLU A 37 4.11 -20.77 3.92
CA GLU A 37 5.47 -20.87 4.45
C GLU A 37 6.10 -19.47 4.53
N PRO A 38 6.79 -19.13 5.64
CA PRO A 38 7.47 -17.85 5.77
C PRO A 38 8.53 -17.64 4.68
N VAL A 39 8.49 -16.48 4.03
CA VAL A 39 9.48 -16.05 3.04
C VAL A 39 10.34 -14.93 3.61
N HIS A 40 11.65 -15.02 3.48
CA HIS A 40 12.56 -13.97 3.95
C HIS A 40 12.75 -12.86 2.91
N CYS A 41 12.46 -11.60 3.28
CA CYS A 41 12.75 -10.42 2.47
C CYS A 41 13.13 -9.23 3.36
N GLU A 42 14.39 -8.81 3.29
CA GLU A 42 14.97 -7.76 4.15
C GLU A 42 14.97 -6.37 3.48
N ASP A 43 14.78 -6.32 2.17
CA ASP A 43 14.98 -5.12 1.36
C ASP A 43 13.72 -4.76 0.55
N ILE A 44 12.52 -4.91 1.13
CA ILE A 44 11.26 -4.86 0.36
C ILE A 44 10.98 -3.52 -0.33
N GLY A 45 11.45 -2.40 0.26
CA GLY A 45 11.36 -1.09 -0.40
C GLY A 45 12.22 -0.97 -1.66
N LEU A 46 13.11 -1.94 -1.92
CA LEU A 46 13.94 -2.04 -3.12
C LEU A 46 13.35 -2.95 -4.21
N TYR A 47 12.05 -3.28 -4.15
CA TYR A 47 11.39 -4.11 -5.15
C TYR A 47 11.65 -3.69 -6.61
N VAL A 48 11.64 -2.38 -6.89
CA VAL A 48 11.94 -1.86 -8.23
C VAL A 48 13.39 -2.15 -8.66
N ILE A 49 14.33 -2.14 -7.72
CA ILE A 49 15.73 -2.49 -7.98
C ILE A 49 15.87 -3.97 -8.32
N GLY A 50 15.22 -4.85 -7.53
CA GLY A 50 15.28 -6.30 -7.77
C GLY A 50 14.81 -6.67 -9.18
N LYS A 51 13.77 -6.00 -9.68
CA LYS A 51 13.20 -6.26 -11.01
C LYS A 51 13.86 -5.48 -12.14
N TYR A 52 14.39 -4.29 -11.88
CA TYR A 52 14.98 -3.41 -12.89
C TYR A 52 16.24 -2.69 -12.34
N PRO A 53 17.34 -3.41 -12.12
CA PRO A 53 18.51 -2.88 -11.44
C PRO A 53 19.29 -1.83 -12.23
N ARG A 54 19.09 -1.77 -13.56
CA ARG A 54 19.77 -0.85 -14.49
C ARG A 54 18.81 0.17 -15.13
N LEU A 55 17.70 0.46 -14.45
CA LEU A 55 16.61 1.26 -15.00
C LEU A 55 17.04 2.72 -15.23
N LYS A 56 16.76 3.23 -16.43
CA LYS A 56 16.92 4.63 -16.80
C LYS A 56 15.55 5.30 -16.88
N TYR A 57 15.39 6.40 -16.17
CA TYR A 57 14.17 7.18 -16.08
C TYR A 57 14.35 8.48 -16.87
N SER A 58 13.56 8.70 -17.91
CA SER A 58 13.57 9.97 -18.64
C SER A 58 12.28 10.74 -18.39
N SER A 59 12.33 12.06 -18.31
CA SER A 59 11.12 12.90 -18.27
C SER A 59 10.34 12.93 -19.59
N LEU A 60 10.91 12.37 -20.66
CA LEU A 60 10.31 12.29 -22.00
C LEU A 60 9.29 11.13 -22.08
N PRO A 61 8.30 11.21 -23.00
CA PRO A 61 7.23 10.21 -23.13
C PRO A 61 7.71 8.84 -23.64
N TYR A 62 8.92 8.74 -24.17
CA TYR A 62 9.53 7.49 -24.66
C TYR A 62 10.20 6.67 -23.54
N GLU A 63 9.62 6.65 -22.33
CA GLU A 63 10.01 5.67 -21.31
C GLU A 63 9.63 4.26 -21.82
N GLU A 64 10.61 3.45 -22.20
CA GLU A 64 10.44 2.04 -22.56
C GLU A 64 9.58 1.33 -21.51
N ASN A 65 8.33 0.99 -21.85
CA ASN A 65 7.45 -0.03 -21.24
C ASN A 65 7.36 -0.13 -19.70
N PHE A 66 7.86 0.83 -18.93
CA PHE A 66 7.92 0.75 -17.48
C PHE A 66 6.62 1.29 -16.87
N ASN A 67 5.75 0.38 -16.44
CA ASN A 67 4.50 0.73 -15.79
C ASN A 67 4.73 1.15 -14.32
N TRP A 68 5.04 2.44 -14.14
CA TRP A 68 5.24 3.08 -12.83
C TRP A 68 4.14 2.78 -11.81
N GLN A 69 2.89 2.84 -12.26
CA GLN A 69 1.74 2.63 -11.41
C GLN A 69 1.69 1.19 -10.91
N HIS A 70 1.92 0.23 -11.80
CA HIS A 70 1.99 -1.18 -11.43
C HIS A 70 3.11 -1.43 -10.41
N GLN A 71 4.31 -0.88 -10.61
CA GLN A 71 5.41 -1.08 -9.67
C GLN A 71 5.16 -0.42 -8.31
N ALA A 72 4.58 0.78 -8.27
CA ALA A 72 4.23 1.44 -7.01
C ALA A 72 3.18 0.65 -6.22
N ILE A 73 2.15 0.14 -6.90
CA ILE A 73 1.14 -0.72 -6.28
C ILE A 73 1.77 -2.02 -5.76
N ALA A 74 2.62 -2.66 -6.57
CA ALA A 74 3.32 -3.87 -6.17
C ALA A 74 4.22 -3.64 -4.96
N THR A 75 4.97 -2.53 -4.93
CA THR A 75 5.86 -2.17 -3.81
C THR A 75 5.07 -2.07 -2.50
N ILE A 76 3.95 -1.33 -2.47
CA ILE A 76 3.11 -1.20 -1.27
C ILE A 76 2.48 -2.55 -0.89
N ARG A 77 1.92 -3.27 -1.86
CA ARG A 77 1.24 -4.55 -1.62
C ARG A 77 2.20 -5.60 -1.06
N LEU A 78 3.37 -5.76 -1.67
CA LEU A 78 4.36 -6.73 -1.23
C LEU A 78 4.98 -6.33 0.12
N THR A 79 5.11 -5.03 0.42
CA THR A 79 5.53 -4.58 1.77
C THR A 79 4.49 -4.97 2.83
N ILE A 80 3.20 -4.78 2.55
CA ILE A 80 2.14 -5.24 3.45
C ILE A 80 2.17 -6.77 3.60
N LEU A 81 2.37 -7.51 2.50
CA LEU A 81 2.52 -8.97 2.56
C LEU A 81 3.75 -9.38 3.39
N ASN A 82 4.88 -8.67 3.28
CA ASN A 82 6.08 -8.95 4.07
C ASN A 82 5.79 -8.78 5.58
N LEU A 83 5.10 -7.70 5.95
CA LEU A 83 4.69 -7.48 7.35
C LEU A 83 3.73 -8.56 7.85
N ILE A 84 2.83 -9.06 7.00
CA ILE A 84 1.94 -10.18 7.36
C ILE A 84 2.73 -11.47 7.51
N ASN A 85 3.67 -11.72 6.59
CA ASN A 85 4.53 -12.90 6.58
C ASN A 85 5.43 -12.97 7.83
N ASN A 86 5.87 -11.82 8.33
CA ASN A 86 6.66 -11.73 9.55
C ASN A 86 5.80 -11.76 10.82
N GLY A 87 4.47 -11.80 10.71
CA GLY A 87 3.54 -11.79 11.84
C GLY A 87 3.33 -10.41 12.47
N ASP A 88 3.91 -9.35 11.91
CA ASP A 88 3.82 -7.97 12.43
C ASP A 88 2.42 -7.37 12.27
N VAL A 89 1.69 -7.80 11.23
CA VAL A 89 0.39 -7.26 10.85
C VAL A 89 -0.59 -8.37 10.48
N GLU A 90 -1.81 -8.30 11.00
CA GLU A 90 -2.94 -9.13 10.61
C GLU A 90 -3.93 -8.31 9.76
N ILE A 91 -4.50 -8.92 8.71
CA ILE A 91 -5.62 -8.31 7.96
C ILE A 91 -6.94 -8.69 8.64
N ILE A 92 -7.73 -7.69 9.03
CA ILE A 92 -9.09 -7.89 9.52
C ILE A 92 -10.08 -7.46 8.44
N LYS A 93 -10.88 -8.43 7.96
CA LYS A 93 -12.01 -8.19 7.08
C LYS A 93 -13.21 -7.73 7.88
N VAL A 94 -13.87 -6.69 7.37
CA VAL A 94 -15.04 -6.09 8.00
C VAL A 94 -16.19 -6.10 7.00
N LYS A 95 -17.35 -6.55 7.45
CA LYS A 95 -18.62 -6.32 6.73
C LYS A 95 -19.38 -5.20 7.40
N ASN A 96 -19.72 -4.19 6.62
CA ASN A 96 -20.54 -3.07 7.06
C ASN A 96 -21.90 -3.12 6.37
N LYS A 97 -22.94 -2.70 7.08
CA LYS A 97 -24.26 -2.40 6.53
C LYS A 97 -24.41 -0.89 6.48
N THR A 98 -24.65 -0.35 5.30
CA THR A 98 -25.02 1.04 5.11
C THR A 98 -26.50 1.11 4.76
N SER A 99 -27.24 1.99 5.42
CA SER A 99 -28.68 2.16 5.25
C SER A 99 -29.00 3.63 5.00
N TYR A 100 -29.77 3.91 3.96
CA TYR A 100 -30.22 5.26 3.60
C TYR A 100 -31.73 5.41 3.78
N LEU A 101 -32.20 6.65 3.99
CA LEU A 101 -33.61 7.08 3.98
C LEU A 101 -34.55 6.10 4.70
N TYR A 102 -34.72 6.24 6.01
CA TYR A 102 -35.56 5.34 6.82
C TYR A 102 -35.12 3.87 6.80
N LYS A 103 -33.85 3.60 6.47
CA LYS A 103 -33.30 2.24 6.31
C LYS A 103 -33.90 1.44 5.15
N THR A 104 -34.60 2.11 4.23
CA THR A 104 -35.27 1.49 3.07
C THR A 104 -34.28 0.90 2.08
N PHE A 105 -33.09 1.49 1.97
CA PHE A 105 -32.06 1.04 1.03
C PHE A 105 -30.83 0.52 1.79
N PRO A 106 -30.87 -0.73 2.30
CA PRO A 106 -29.69 -1.36 2.86
C PRO A 106 -28.74 -1.81 1.74
N SER A 107 -27.45 -1.54 1.94
CA SER A 107 -26.35 -2.03 1.12
C SER A 107 -25.28 -2.58 2.04
N GLU A 108 -24.63 -3.67 1.63
CA GLU A 108 -23.52 -4.25 2.36
C GLU A 108 -22.21 -3.97 1.63
N ASP A 109 -21.22 -3.47 2.37
CA ASP A 109 -19.87 -3.21 1.87
C ASP A 109 -18.85 -3.99 2.68
N THR A 110 -17.85 -4.54 1.98
CA THR A 110 -16.69 -5.17 2.60
C THR A 110 -15.52 -4.18 2.61
N ASP A 111 -14.88 -4.05 3.76
CA ASP A 111 -13.71 -3.21 3.98
C ASP A 111 -12.65 -4.00 4.76
N TYR A 112 -11.46 -3.41 4.91
CA TYR A 112 -10.35 -4.04 5.60
C TYR A 112 -9.66 -3.03 6.52
N TYR A 113 -9.18 -3.52 7.66
CA TYR A 113 -8.23 -2.79 8.48
C TYR A 113 -7.11 -3.70 8.95
N PHE A 114 -6.04 -3.09 9.44
CA PHE A 114 -4.86 -3.82 9.89
C PHE A 114 -4.82 -3.83 11.42
N LYS A 115 -4.59 -5.00 12.00
CA LYS A 115 -4.27 -5.14 13.42
C LYS A 115 -2.77 -5.38 13.54
N VAL A 116 -2.14 -4.65 14.45
CA VAL A 116 -0.69 -4.74 14.67
C VAL A 116 -0.43 -5.72 15.80
N SER A 117 0.52 -6.63 15.60
CA SER A 117 1.05 -7.54 16.63
C SER A 117 2.32 -6.94 17.22
N ASP A 118 2.66 -7.28 18.47
CA ASP A 118 3.83 -6.68 19.13
C ASP A 118 5.17 -7.37 18.76
N LEU A 119 6.08 -6.51 18.28
CA LEU A 119 7.55 -6.50 18.38
C LEU A 119 8.38 -7.59 17.68
N GLN A 120 8.57 -7.43 16.37
CA GLN A 120 9.91 -7.22 15.77
C GLN A 120 9.82 -6.20 14.63
N LEU A 121 10.43 -5.03 14.79
CA LEU A 121 10.50 -4.07 13.69
C LEU A 121 11.49 -4.59 12.65
N ASP A 122 10.99 -4.87 11.45
CA ASP A 122 11.77 -5.08 10.23
C ASP A 122 12.91 -4.03 10.14
N LYS A 123 14.10 -4.42 9.68
CA LYS A 123 15.23 -3.51 9.49
C LYS A 123 14.99 -2.56 8.33
N ASP A 124 14.16 -2.94 7.37
CA ASP A 124 13.87 -2.16 6.18
C ASP A 124 13.18 -0.83 6.51
N TRP A 125 13.73 0.28 6.02
CA TRP A 125 13.18 1.62 6.27
C TRP A 125 11.73 1.75 5.78
N PHE A 126 11.41 1.20 4.61
CA PHE A 126 10.07 1.32 4.04
C PHE A 126 9.06 0.46 4.80
N SER A 127 9.41 -0.78 5.15
CA SER A 127 8.60 -1.60 6.08
C SER A 127 8.32 -0.89 7.38
N GLN A 128 9.34 -0.31 8.03
CA GLN A 128 9.16 0.45 9.27
C GLN A 128 8.22 1.64 9.09
N LEU A 129 8.34 2.37 7.97
CA LEU A 129 7.46 3.49 7.66
C LEU A 129 6.01 3.01 7.51
N VAL A 130 5.78 1.92 6.78
CA VAL A 130 4.44 1.34 6.59
C VAL A 130 3.87 0.88 7.93
N TYR A 131 4.63 0.11 8.71
CA TYR A 131 4.24 -0.37 10.04
C TYR A 131 3.86 0.77 10.98
N LYS A 132 4.74 1.78 11.13
CA LYS A 132 4.47 2.95 12.00
C LYS A 132 3.21 3.69 11.55
N THR A 133 3.01 3.81 10.25
CA THR A 133 1.82 4.46 9.68
C THR A 133 0.55 3.66 9.94
N ILE A 134 0.60 2.33 9.85
CA ILE A 134 -0.52 1.47 10.24
C ILE A 134 -0.87 1.69 11.71
N ASN A 135 0.13 1.67 12.59
CA ASN A 135 -0.08 1.88 14.02
C ASN A 135 -0.67 3.27 14.34
N GLU A 136 -0.21 4.32 13.66
CA GLU A 136 -0.77 5.67 13.79
C GLU A 136 -2.24 5.73 13.35
N VAL A 137 -2.58 5.15 12.19
CA VAL A 137 -3.96 5.13 11.67
C VAL A 137 -4.89 4.31 12.56
N ASN A 138 -4.37 3.27 13.22
CA ASN A 138 -5.10 2.46 14.20
C ASN A 138 -5.60 3.25 15.42
N ARG A 139 -5.00 4.41 15.70
CA ARG A 139 -5.51 5.33 16.75
C ARG A 139 -6.83 5.99 16.36
N SER A 140 -7.19 6.00 15.07
CA SER A 140 -8.46 6.55 14.60
C SER A 140 -9.63 5.60 14.90
N LYS A 141 -10.80 6.18 15.24
CA LYS A 141 -12.02 5.39 15.44
C LYS A 141 -12.46 4.78 14.10
N HIS A 142 -12.51 3.46 14.02
CA HIS A 142 -12.85 2.68 12.82
C HIS A 142 -11.97 3.06 11.59
N PRO A 143 -10.70 2.61 11.58
CA PRO A 143 -9.84 2.78 10.40
C PRO A 143 -10.37 1.93 9.23
N ASN A 144 -9.99 2.33 8.02
CA ASN A 144 -10.31 1.62 6.78
C ASN A 144 -9.12 1.64 5.84
N LEU A 145 -9.17 0.80 4.79
CA LEU A 145 -8.06 0.60 3.87
C LEU A 145 -7.58 1.91 3.23
N PHE A 146 -8.51 2.78 2.87
CA PHE A 146 -8.20 4.10 2.30
C PHE A 146 -7.35 4.96 3.23
N LYS A 147 -7.68 5.02 4.53
CA LYS A 147 -6.93 5.83 5.51
C LYS A 147 -5.47 5.38 5.59
N TYR A 148 -5.21 4.07 5.60
CA TYR A 148 -3.84 3.54 5.60
C TYR A 148 -3.09 3.90 4.33
N VAL A 149 -3.68 3.60 3.17
CA VAL A 149 -3.07 3.89 1.86
C VAL A 149 -2.74 5.37 1.73
N ARG A 150 -3.70 6.25 2.07
CA ARG A 150 -3.51 7.69 2.02
C ARG A 150 -2.38 8.13 2.94
N ALA A 151 -2.35 7.66 4.19
CA ALA A 151 -1.32 8.03 5.15
C ALA A 151 0.09 7.56 4.72
N ILE A 152 0.21 6.35 4.16
CA ILE A 152 1.47 5.82 3.63
C ILE A 152 1.96 6.70 2.48
N LEU A 153 1.07 7.00 1.53
CA LEU A 153 1.40 7.83 0.37
C LEU A 153 1.73 9.26 0.78
N ASP A 154 0.97 9.88 1.70
CA ASP A 154 1.19 11.24 2.19
C ASP A 154 2.57 11.42 2.86
N LYS A 155 3.12 10.37 3.50
CA LYS A 155 4.47 10.40 4.11
C LYS A 155 5.62 10.29 3.11
N ILE A 156 5.37 9.81 1.90
CA ILE A 156 6.40 9.62 0.86
C ILE A 156 6.31 10.71 -0.20
N VAL A 157 5.11 10.94 -0.70
CA VAL A 157 4.78 12.02 -1.62
C VAL A 157 3.83 12.96 -0.87
N TYR A 158 4.40 14.08 -0.41
CA TYR A 158 3.77 15.06 0.48
C TYR A 158 2.28 15.31 0.19
N SER A 159 1.48 15.47 1.24
CA SER A 159 0.01 15.46 1.21
C SER A 159 -0.65 16.53 0.33
N GLN A 160 0.01 17.68 0.17
CA GLN A 160 -0.48 18.83 -0.60
C GLN A 160 0.12 18.95 -2.01
N SER A 161 1.09 18.10 -2.36
CA SER A 161 1.77 18.22 -3.64
C SER A 161 0.97 17.58 -4.77
N THR A 162 0.83 18.31 -5.88
CA THR A 162 0.32 17.79 -7.14
C THR A 162 1.47 17.26 -7.99
N TYR A 163 1.29 16.09 -8.60
CA TYR A 163 2.31 15.46 -9.44
C TYR A 163 1.71 15.06 -10.78
N ARG A 164 2.41 15.37 -11.88
CA ARG A 164 2.03 14.88 -13.22
C ARG A 164 2.04 13.34 -13.28
N LYS A 165 3.03 12.72 -12.63
CA LYS A 165 3.17 11.25 -12.51
C LYS A 165 3.37 10.86 -11.02
N PRO A 166 2.31 10.78 -10.19
CA PRO A 166 2.42 10.52 -8.75
C PRO A 166 3.11 9.19 -8.40
N ALA A 167 2.82 8.11 -9.13
CA ALA A 167 3.45 6.80 -8.92
C ALA A 167 4.96 6.82 -9.19
N ARG A 168 5.40 7.60 -10.19
CA ARG A 168 6.83 7.82 -10.45
C ARG A 168 7.49 8.59 -9.30
N ALA A 169 6.85 9.68 -8.86
CA ALA A 169 7.36 10.47 -7.74
C ALA A 169 7.50 9.61 -6.48
N PHE A 170 6.51 8.76 -6.19
CA PHE A 170 6.55 7.80 -5.08
C PHE A 170 7.78 6.88 -5.13
N ILE A 171 8.00 6.18 -6.25
CA ILE A 171 9.16 5.27 -6.41
C ILE A 171 10.49 6.03 -6.32
N ILE A 172 10.60 7.19 -6.97
CA ILE A 172 11.83 8.00 -6.93
C ILE A 172 12.15 8.46 -5.50
N GLN A 173 11.14 8.85 -4.71
CA GLN A 173 11.35 9.26 -3.32
C GLN A 173 11.81 8.10 -2.45
N ILE A 174 11.27 6.90 -2.65
CA ILE A 174 11.76 5.68 -2.00
C ILE A 174 13.23 5.47 -2.36
N LEU A 175 13.58 5.43 -3.65
CA LEU A 175 14.97 5.22 -4.09
C LEU A 175 15.93 6.27 -3.52
N ARG A 176 15.54 7.56 -3.51
CA ARG A 176 16.32 8.65 -2.89
C ARG A 176 16.56 8.45 -1.39
N LYS A 177 15.68 7.74 -0.68
CA LYS A 177 15.90 7.39 0.73
C LYS A 177 16.91 6.26 0.85
N TYR A 178 16.80 5.22 0.03
CA TYR A 178 17.76 4.10 0.05
C TYR A 178 19.16 4.47 -0.40
N THR A 179 19.33 5.37 -1.37
CA THR A 179 20.67 5.84 -1.79
C THR A 179 21.42 6.59 -0.69
N LYS A 180 20.72 7.10 0.33
CA LYS A 180 21.34 7.75 1.49
C LYS A 180 21.85 6.76 2.52
N THR A 181 21.25 5.57 2.59
CA THR A 181 21.57 4.54 3.57
C THR A 181 22.45 3.43 3.00
N HIS A 182 22.42 3.23 1.67
CA HIS A 182 23.12 2.15 0.99
C HIS A 182 24.06 2.75 -0.07
N SER A 183 25.36 2.72 0.21
CA SER A 183 26.40 3.24 -0.70
C SER A 183 26.48 2.49 -2.04
N TRP A 184 25.97 1.26 -2.09
CA TRP A 184 25.92 0.41 -3.28
C TRP A 184 24.73 0.72 -4.21
N ILE A 185 23.87 1.69 -3.86
CA ILE A 185 22.79 2.22 -4.71
C ILE A 185 23.08 3.68 -5.01
N GLN A 186 23.11 4.04 -6.29
CA GLN A 186 23.25 5.42 -6.74
C GLN A 186 22.09 5.79 -7.66
N LEU A 187 21.55 7.00 -7.46
CA LEU A 187 20.53 7.58 -8.33
C LEU A 187 21.11 8.85 -8.94
N ASP A 188 21.58 8.74 -10.18
CA ASP A 188 22.14 9.88 -10.91
C ASP A 188 21.00 10.72 -11.48
N THR A 189 20.81 11.93 -10.95
CA THR A 189 19.84 12.90 -11.49
C THR A 189 20.54 13.86 -12.45
N LYS A 190 20.18 13.81 -13.73
CA LYS A 190 20.57 14.82 -14.74
C LYS A 190 19.40 15.75 -15.00
N SER A 191 19.56 17.02 -14.68
CA SER A 191 18.61 18.07 -15.04
C SER A 191 18.81 18.48 -16.51
N ARG A 192 17.71 18.72 -17.23
CA ARG A 192 17.67 19.33 -18.55
C ARG A 192 16.73 20.53 -18.50
N PHE A 193 16.97 21.52 -19.37
CA PHE A 193 16.18 22.76 -19.45
C PHE A 193 16.05 23.47 -18.09
N LEU A 194 17.18 23.90 -17.50
CA LEU A 194 17.20 24.67 -16.23
C LEU A 194 16.44 23.99 -15.07
N GLY A 195 16.42 22.66 -15.00
CA GLY A 195 15.77 21.92 -13.93
C GLY A 195 14.31 21.55 -14.18
N LEU A 196 13.71 21.98 -15.30
CA LEU A 196 12.33 21.64 -15.66
C LEU A 196 12.15 20.14 -15.94
N LEU A 197 13.21 19.46 -16.38
CA LEU A 197 13.20 18.04 -16.69
C LEU A 197 14.28 17.30 -15.90
N GLU A 198 13.89 16.32 -15.10
CA GLU A 198 14.81 15.41 -14.41
C GLU A 198 14.83 14.04 -15.09
N ASN A 199 16.01 13.64 -15.55
CA ASN A 199 16.31 12.27 -15.91
C ASN A 199 17.04 11.62 -14.74
N ASN A 200 16.58 10.46 -14.29
CA ASN A 200 17.23 9.72 -13.22
C ASN A 200 17.81 8.42 -13.81
N SER A 201 19.01 8.02 -13.41
CA SER A 201 19.57 6.71 -13.77
C SER A 201 19.92 5.97 -12.50
N LEU A 202 19.40 4.75 -12.36
CA LEU A 202 19.75 3.89 -11.24
C LEU A 202 21.03 3.13 -11.56
N LYS A 203 21.97 3.11 -10.63
CA LYS A 203 23.15 2.24 -10.64
C LYS A 203 23.17 1.45 -9.33
N VAL A 204 23.38 0.15 -9.45
CA VAL A 204 23.38 -0.78 -8.32
C VAL A 204 24.61 -1.65 -8.47
N ALA A 205 25.38 -1.83 -7.40
CA ALA A 205 26.54 -2.71 -7.45
C ALA A 205 26.10 -4.15 -7.75
N GLU A 206 26.71 -4.75 -8.77
CA GLU A 206 26.26 -6.01 -9.38
C GLU A 206 26.15 -7.17 -8.37
N ILE A 207 27.03 -7.21 -7.36
CA ILE A 207 27.05 -8.26 -6.34
C ILE A 207 25.76 -8.35 -5.51
N TYR A 208 24.99 -7.26 -5.39
CA TYR A 208 23.75 -7.23 -4.60
C TYR A 208 22.51 -7.59 -5.42
N ILE A 209 22.57 -7.48 -6.76
CA ILE A 209 21.41 -7.67 -7.64
C ILE A 209 20.80 -9.07 -7.49
N PRO A 210 21.57 -10.18 -7.52
CA PRO A 210 20.99 -11.53 -7.42
C PRO A 210 20.25 -11.74 -6.10
N ARG A 211 20.84 -11.31 -4.98
CA ARG A 211 20.24 -11.43 -3.64
C ARG A 211 18.89 -10.72 -3.58
N ILE A 212 18.85 -9.46 -4.01
CA ILE A 212 17.64 -8.65 -3.99
C ILE A 212 16.57 -9.26 -4.89
N ASN A 213 16.94 -9.68 -6.11
CA ASN A 213 16.00 -10.29 -7.04
C ASN A 213 15.38 -11.58 -6.47
N MET A 214 16.20 -12.48 -5.91
CA MET A 214 15.71 -13.74 -5.33
C MET A 214 14.71 -13.52 -4.19
N GLN A 215 14.99 -12.61 -3.26
CA GLN A 215 14.06 -12.30 -2.16
C GLN A 215 12.70 -11.79 -2.69
N HIS A 216 12.74 -10.86 -3.63
CA HIS A 216 11.51 -10.31 -4.23
C HIS A 216 10.76 -11.32 -5.09
N GLN A 217 11.46 -12.23 -5.77
CA GLN A 217 10.85 -13.30 -6.55
C GLN A 217 10.11 -14.28 -5.63
N SER A 218 10.72 -14.70 -4.52
CA SER A 218 10.06 -15.59 -3.54
C SER A 218 8.79 -14.97 -2.99
N LEU A 219 8.83 -13.69 -2.59
CA LEU A 219 7.65 -12.99 -2.06
C LEU A 219 6.59 -12.75 -3.13
N THR A 220 6.99 -12.48 -4.38
CA THR A 220 6.06 -12.35 -5.51
C THR A 220 5.39 -13.67 -5.85
N ASN A 221 6.11 -14.80 -5.77
CA ASN A 221 5.55 -16.13 -5.96
C ASN A 221 4.53 -16.45 -4.86
N LEU A 222 4.83 -16.13 -3.60
CA LEU A 222 3.88 -16.24 -2.50
C LEU A 222 2.62 -15.40 -2.76
N ASP A 223 2.77 -14.12 -3.12
CA ASP A 223 1.64 -13.23 -3.44
C ASP A 223 0.75 -13.82 -4.55
N ASN A 224 1.37 -14.33 -5.62
CA ASN A 224 0.66 -14.93 -6.75
C ASN A 224 -0.09 -16.20 -6.35
N THR A 225 0.52 -17.06 -5.53
CA THR A 225 -0.10 -18.28 -5.00
C THR A 225 -1.32 -17.92 -4.13
N LEU A 226 -1.17 -16.96 -3.21
CA LEU A 226 -2.27 -16.50 -2.35
C LEU A 226 -3.40 -15.86 -3.17
N ILE A 227 -3.09 -15.05 -4.20
CA ILE A 227 -4.09 -14.44 -5.08
C ILE A 227 -4.92 -15.49 -5.83
N ARG A 228 -4.30 -16.59 -6.26
CA ARG A 228 -4.95 -17.68 -7.01
C ARG A 228 -5.77 -18.58 -6.09
N ASN A 229 -5.23 -18.92 -4.93
CA ASN A 229 -5.77 -19.99 -4.10
C ASN A 229 -6.64 -19.46 -2.94
N HIS A 230 -6.50 -18.19 -2.53
CA HIS A 230 -7.21 -17.63 -1.39
C HIS A 230 -8.14 -16.48 -1.80
N LYS A 231 -9.44 -16.79 -1.98
CA LYS A 231 -10.46 -15.84 -2.49
C LYS A 231 -10.52 -14.54 -1.70
N ASP A 232 -10.50 -14.61 -0.37
CA ASP A 232 -10.57 -13.44 0.48
C ASP A 232 -9.31 -12.56 0.39
N TYR A 233 -8.14 -13.17 0.19
CA TYR A 233 -6.89 -12.43 -0.06
C TYR A 233 -6.94 -11.77 -1.44
N SER A 234 -7.42 -12.48 -2.45
CA SER A 234 -7.64 -11.93 -3.80
C SER A 234 -8.56 -10.69 -3.77
N HIS A 235 -9.66 -10.75 -2.99
CA HIS A 235 -10.54 -9.59 -2.79
C HIS A 235 -9.84 -8.44 -2.05
N PHE A 236 -9.09 -8.73 -0.99
CA PHE A 236 -8.26 -7.74 -0.30
C PHE A 236 -7.28 -7.05 -1.27
N CYS A 237 -6.54 -7.80 -2.08
CA CYS A 237 -5.60 -7.24 -3.05
C CYS A 237 -6.28 -6.34 -4.08
N LYS A 238 -7.49 -6.70 -4.54
CA LYS A 238 -8.30 -5.86 -5.44
C LYS A 238 -8.71 -4.55 -4.77
N SER A 239 -9.19 -4.61 -3.52
CA SER A 239 -9.53 -3.42 -2.74
C SER A 239 -8.32 -2.52 -2.49
N LEU A 240 -7.18 -3.10 -2.11
CA LEU A 240 -5.93 -2.36 -1.89
C LEU A 240 -5.44 -1.69 -3.19
N HIS A 241 -5.45 -2.42 -4.31
CA HIS A 241 -5.10 -1.86 -5.62
C HIS A 241 -6.00 -0.66 -5.96
N TYR A 242 -7.32 -0.82 -5.78
CA TYR A 242 -8.29 0.25 -6.04
C TYR A 242 -7.97 1.49 -5.20
N GLU A 243 -7.72 1.32 -3.91
CA GLU A 243 -7.43 2.43 -3.00
C GLU A 243 -6.13 3.17 -3.34
N ILE A 244 -5.06 2.44 -3.67
CA ILE A 244 -3.78 3.02 -4.11
C ILE A 244 -3.97 3.81 -5.42
N LYS A 245 -4.65 3.20 -6.40
CA LYS A 245 -4.96 3.86 -7.68
C LYS A 245 -5.81 5.11 -7.49
N ARG A 246 -6.80 5.05 -6.60
CA ARG A 246 -7.67 6.19 -6.26
C ARG A 246 -6.87 7.35 -5.67
N ASP A 247 -5.98 7.09 -4.71
CA ASP A 247 -5.17 8.15 -4.09
C ASP A 247 -4.12 8.72 -5.06
N PHE A 248 -3.50 7.90 -5.92
CA PHE A 248 -2.65 8.43 -6.99
C PHE A 248 -3.42 9.33 -7.95
N LYS A 249 -4.63 8.94 -8.37
CA LYS A 249 -5.47 9.78 -9.24
C LYS A 249 -5.81 11.13 -8.59
N ARG A 250 -6.12 11.14 -7.28
CA ARG A 250 -6.40 12.37 -6.51
C ARG A 250 -5.25 13.39 -6.57
N ARG A 251 -4.01 12.93 -6.71
CA ARG A 251 -2.79 13.76 -6.72
C ARG A 251 -2.39 14.29 -8.10
N GLN A 252 -3.08 13.84 -9.15
CA GLN A 252 -2.88 14.39 -10.48
C GLN A 252 -3.49 15.80 -10.54
N PRO A 253 -2.90 16.72 -11.32
CA PRO A 253 -3.54 18.00 -11.58
C PRO A 253 -4.94 17.77 -12.16
N LYS A 254 -5.93 18.55 -11.70
CA LYS A 254 -7.26 18.54 -12.32
C LYS A 254 -7.10 19.04 -13.75
N SER A 255 -7.53 18.26 -14.72
CA SER A 255 -7.69 18.75 -16.09
C SER A 255 -8.82 19.77 -16.08
N ASN A 256 -8.50 21.03 -16.40
CA ASN A 256 -9.50 22.02 -16.80
C ASN A 256 -10.02 21.68 -18.18
#